data_AF-A0AAF1AF30-F1
#
_entry.id   AF-A0AAF1AF30-F1
#
_cell.length_a   1.000
_cell.length_b   1.000
_cell.length_c   1.000
_cell.angle_alpha   90.00
_cell.angle_beta   90.00
_cell.angle_gamma   90.00
#
_symmetry.space_group_name_H-M   'P 1'
#
loop_
_entity.id
_entity.type
_entity.pdbx_description
1 polymer ?
#
loop_
_entity_poly.entity_id
_entity_poly.type
_entity_poly.pdbx_seq_one_letter_code
_entity_poly.pdbx_strand_id
1 'polypeptide(L)'
;MTTPGDLRQRFNQAFEAADLTLDELWMRYFSLGGNAGHFELDAYLNGAIALPPLQHDILAQAINERLDEMAPPRAPYSDDFHRVDPIDEGGPAAP
;
A
#
# COMPACT_ATOMS: atom_id res chain seq x y z
N MET A 1 -14.74 -10.05 16.41
CA MET A 1 -15.39 -8.73 16.52
C MET A 1 -14.28 -7.74 16.79
N THR A 2 -13.74 -7.11 15.75
CA THR A 2 -12.62 -6.16 15.85
C THR A 2 -13.13 -4.92 16.57
N THR A 3 -12.55 -4.58 17.71
CA THR A 3 -12.94 -3.37 18.45
C THR A 3 -12.32 -2.14 17.79
N PRO A 4 -12.87 -0.93 17.99
CA PRO A 4 -12.27 0.30 17.47
C PRO A 4 -10.81 0.51 17.91
N GLY A 5 -10.45 0.04 19.11
CA GLY A 5 -9.06 0.07 19.60
C GLY A 5 -8.12 -0.80 18.76
N ASP A 6 -8.59 -1.97 18.33
CA ASP A 6 -7.81 -2.89 17.48
C ASP A 6 -7.51 -2.27 16.10
N LEU A 7 -8.43 -1.48 15.55
CA LEU A 7 -8.23 -0.80 14.26
C LEU A 7 -7.16 0.29 14.36
N ARG A 8 -7.21 1.12 15.40
CA ARG A 8 -6.21 2.17 15.64
C ARG A 8 -4.82 1.58 15.86
N GLN A 9 -4.73 0.49 16.62
CA GLN A 9 -3.46 -0.21 16.83
C GLN A 9 -2.89 -0.74 15.51
N ARG A 10 -3.71 -1.39 14.67
CA ARG A 10 -3.26 -1.90 13.36
C ARG A 10 -2.81 -0.78 12.42
N PHE A 11 -3.52 0.34 12.41
CA PHE A 11 -3.12 1.51 11.64
C PHE A 11 -1.73 2.01 12.06
N ASN A 12 -1.51 2.18 13.37
CA ASN A 12 -0.20 2.62 13.89
C ASN A 12 0.91 1.62 13.58
N GLN A 13 0.64 0.32 13.70
CA GLN A 13 1.60 -0.73 13.33
C GLN A 13 1.94 -0.70 11.84
N ALA A 14 0.95 -0.46 10.97
CA ALA A 14 1.19 -0.32 9.54
C ALA A 14 2.05 0.93 9.24
N PHE A 15 1.79 2.05 9.92
CA PHE A 15 2.60 3.25 9.79
C PHE A 15 4.05 3.02 10.24
N GLU A 16 4.25 2.39 11.40
CA GLU A 16 5.59 2.01 11.88
C GLU A 16 6.31 1.08 10.90
N ALA A 17 5.60 0.10 10.32
CA ALA A 17 6.17 -0.83 9.35
C ALA A 17 6.50 -0.21 7.99
N ALA A 18 5.84 0.90 7.62
CA ALA A 18 6.07 1.62 6.38
C ALA A 18 7.39 2.42 6.38
N ASP A 19 8.03 2.57 7.55
CA ASP A 19 9.32 3.25 7.72
C ASP A 19 9.32 4.64 7.07
N LEU A 20 8.25 5.40 7.31
CA LEU A 20 8.07 6.77 6.83
C LEU A 20 8.26 7.75 7.98
N THR A 21 8.98 8.83 7.70
CA THR A 21 8.89 10.04 8.51
C THR A 21 7.53 10.71 8.34
N LEU A 22 7.15 11.58 9.28
CA LEU A 22 5.93 12.37 9.17
C LEU A 22 5.90 13.25 7.90
N ASP A 23 7.03 13.86 7.55
CA ASP A 23 7.17 14.67 6.33
C ASP A 23 6.90 13.84 5.06
N GLU A 24 7.48 12.63 4.97
CA GLU A 24 7.28 11.75 3.82
C GLU A 24 5.84 11.24 3.73
N LEU A 25 5.24 10.88 4.86
CA LEU A 25 3.83 10.50 4.91
C LEU A 25 2.94 11.66 4.47
N TRP A 26 3.18 12.87 4.98
CA TRP A 26 2.39 14.05 4.61
C TRP A 26 2.51 14.37 3.12
N MET A 27 3.70 14.29 2.54
CA MET A 27 3.91 14.50 1.10
C MET A 27 3.15 13.48 0.23
N ARG A 28 3.19 12.19 0.60
CA ARG A 28 2.45 11.12 -0.09
C ARG A 28 0.94 11.32 0.04
N TYR A 29 0.45 11.56 1.25
CA TYR A 29 -0.95 11.88 1.52
C TYR A 29 -1.45 13.07 0.71
N PHE A 30 -0.68 14.16 0.66
CA PHE A 30 -1.03 15.36 -0.10
C PHE A 30 -1.08 15.08 -1.61
N SER A 31 -0.14 14.28 -2.12
CA SER A 31 -0.11 13.87 -3.54
C SER A 31 -1.33 13.04 -3.94
N LEU A 32 -1.93 12.30 -3.00
CA LEU A 32 -3.17 11.54 -3.19
C LEU A 32 -4.46 12.38 -3.03
N GLY A 33 -4.33 13.70 -2.82
CA GLY A 33 -5.46 14.62 -2.65
C GLY A 33 -5.88 14.85 -1.19
N GLY A 34 -5.04 14.46 -0.24
CA GLY A 34 -5.21 14.80 1.17
C GLY A 34 -5.17 16.30 1.39
N ASN A 35 -6.08 16.83 2.22
CA ASN A 35 -6.25 18.28 2.40
C ASN A 35 -5.88 18.81 3.79
N ALA A 36 -5.55 17.92 4.72
CA ALA A 36 -5.07 18.30 6.05
C ALA A 36 -3.61 18.75 6.02
N GLY A 37 -3.29 19.74 6.84
CA GLY A 37 -1.92 20.25 6.99
C GLY A 37 -1.02 19.28 7.75
N HIS A 38 0.29 19.49 7.63
CA HIS A 38 1.31 18.67 8.31
C HIS A 38 1.06 18.59 9.83
N PHE A 39 0.79 19.72 10.49
CA PHE A 39 0.48 19.76 11.93
C PHE A 39 -0.81 19.03 12.30
N GLU A 40 -1.81 19.01 11.42
CA GLU A 40 -3.05 18.27 11.65
C GLU A 40 -2.82 16.76 11.57
N LEU A 41 -1.96 16.31 10.65
CA LEU A 41 -1.54 14.90 10.59
C LEU A 41 -0.79 14.48 11.85
N ASP A 42 0.14 15.30 12.33
CA ASP A 42 0.85 15.03 13.59
C ASP A 42 -0.14 14.89 14.75
N ALA A 43 -1.05 15.85 14.91
CA ALA A 43 -2.07 15.82 15.94
C ALA A 43 -2.99 14.58 15.82
N TYR A 44 -3.35 14.19 14.59
CA TYR A 44 -4.16 13.01 14.32
C TYR A 44 -3.43 11.71 14.71
N LEU A 45 -2.16 11.53 14.32
CA LEU A 45 -1.37 10.35 14.63
C LEU A 45 -1.16 10.20 16.15
N ASN A 46 -0.95 11.31 16.84
CA ASN A 46 -0.87 11.36 18.30
C ASN A 46 -2.24 11.15 18.99
N GLY A 47 -3.35 11.15 18.24
CA GLY A 47 -4.71 10.97 18.76
C GLY A 47 -5.31 12.21 19.42
N ALA A 48 -4.73 13.39 19.19
CA ALA A 48 -5.22 14.65 19.71
C ALA A 48 -6.46 15.16 18.95
N ILE A 49 -6.60 14.78 17.67
CA ILE A 49 -7.77 15.10 16.83
C ILE A 49 -8.27 13.86 16.08
N ALA A 50 -9.49 13.93 15.55
CA ALA A 50 -10.02 12.97 14.60
C ALA A 50 -10.06 13.58 13.20
N LEU A 51 -9.62 12.82 12.20
CA LEU A 51 -9.78 13.19 10.80
C LEU A 51 -11.15 12.74 10.26
N PRO A 52 -11.70 13.44 9.25
CA PRO A 52 -12.82 12.92 8.47
C PRO A 52 -12.48 11.54 7.86
N PRO A 53 -13.47 10.63 7.70
CA PRO A 53 -13.22 9.28 7.18
C PRO A 53 -12.45 9.24 5.86
N LEU A 54 -12.78 10.13 4.92
CA LEU A 54 -12.07 10.22 3.64
C LEU A 54 -10.58 10.57 3.82
N GLN A 55 -10.25 11.50 4.72
CA GLN A 55 -8.85 11.89 4.94
C GLN A 55 -8.08 10.76 5.64
N HIS A 56 -8.73 10.04 6.57
CA HIS A 56 -8.19 8.82 7.15
C HIS A 56 -7.87 7.77 6.07
N ASP A 57 -8.79 7.54 5.14
CA ASP A 57 -8.63 6.53 4.09
C ASP A 57 -7.51 6.88 3.10
N ILE A 58 -7.35 8.16 2.75
CA ILE A 58 -6.22 8.63 1.94
C ILE A 58 -4.89 8.40 2.67
N LEU A 59 -4.84 8.64 3.99
CA LEU A 59 -3.65 8.41 4.80
C LEU A 59 -3.31 6.91 4.87
N ALA A 60 -4.33 6.05 5.04
CA ALA A 60 -4.18 4.60 4.99
C ALA A 60 -3.67 4.13 3.62
N GLN A 61 -4.17 4.72 2.53
CA GLN A 61 -3.71 4.43 1.17
C GLN A 61 -2.23 4.77 1.00
N ALA A 62 -1.78 5.94 1.46
CA ALA A 62 -0.37 6.34 1.39
C ALA A 62 0.57 5.35 2.12
N ILE A 63 0.13 4.85 3.28
CA ILE A 63 0.87 3.83 4.06
C ILE A 63 0.91 2.50 3.31
N ASN A 64 -0.23 2.06 2.77
CA ASN A 64 -0.32 0.79 2.04
C ASN A 64 0.55 0.80 0.79
N GLU A 65 0.54 1.88 0.01
CA GLU A 65 1.42 2.01 -1.17
C GLU A 65 2.89 1.88 -0.79
N ARG A 66 3.29 2.47 0.35
CA ARG A 66 4.65 2.32 0.86
C ARG A 66 4.97 0.88 1.28
N LEU A 67 4.05 0.20 1.95
CA LEU A 67 4.23 -1.20 2.34
C LEU A 67 4.36 -2.10 1.10
N ASP A 68 3.58 -1.83 0.05
CA ASP A 68 3.66 -2.55 -1.23
C ASP A 68 5.02 -2.33 -1.93
N GLU A 69 5.59 -1.12 -1.86
CA GLU A 69 6.96 -0.84 -2.35
C GLU A 69 8.03 -1.65 -1.60
N MET A 70 7.82 -1.90 -0.30
CA MET A 70 8.76 -2.64 0.56
C MET A 70 8.62 -4.16 0.45
N ALA A 71 7.49 -4.66 -0.05
CA ALA A 71 7.23 -6.07 -0.27
C ALA A 71 7.54 -6.44 -1.74
N PRO A 72 8.78 -6.82 -2.09
CA PRO A 72 9.15 -7.09 -3.46
C PRO A 72 8.27 -8.20 -4.09
N PRO A 73 8.11 -8.20 -5.42
CA PRO A 73 7.34 -9.23 -6.11
C PRO A 73 7.85 -10.63 -5.74
N ARG A 74 6.91 -11.57 -5.54
CA ARG A 74 7.26 -12.96 -5.23
C ARG A 74 8.07 -13.54 -6.38
N ALA A 75 9.16 -14.24 -6.04
CA ALA A 75 9.93 -14.98 -7.03
C ALA A 75 9.02 -16.00 -7.75
N PRO A 76 9.14 -16.14 -9.09
CA PRO A 76 8.37 -17.12 -9.84
C PRO A 76 8.69 -18.55 -9.39
N TYR A 77 7.70 -19.43 -9.41
CA TYR A 77 7.93 -20.85 -9.14
C TYR A 77 8.53 -21.52 -10.37
N SER A 78 9.25 -22.62 -10.17
CA SER A 78 9.84 -23.38 -11.28
C SER A 78 8.81 -23.87 -12.30
N ASP A 79 7.56 -24.05 -11.88
CA ASP A 79 6.43 -24.46 -12.73
C ASP A 79 5.93 -23.33 -13.65
N ASP A 80 6.09 -22.05 -13.24
CA ASP A 80 5.72 -20.89 -14.05
C ASP A 80 6.63 -20.72 -15.27
N PHE A 81 7.85 -21.28 -15.24
CA PHE A 81 8.76 -21.28 -16.40
C PHE A 81 8.33 -22.26 -17.51
N HIS A 82 7.53 -23.28 -17.20
CA HIS A 82 7.05 -24.27 -18.18
C HIS A 82 5.73 -23.87 -18.85
N ARG A 83 5.08 -22.79 -18.39
CA ARG A 83 3.81 -22.29 -18.95
C ARG A 83 4.00 -21.34 -20.15
N VAL A 84 5.21 -20.86 -20.38
CA VAL A 84 5.56 -20.05 -21.56
C VAL A 84 6.19 -20.96 -22.60
N ASP A 85 5.30 -21.60 -23.39
CA ASP A 85 5.41 -21.99 -24.81
C ASP A 85 4.81 -23.39 -25.06
N PRO A 86 3.73 -23.46 -25.85
CA PRO A 86 3.80 -24.12 -27.13
C PRO A 86 3.92 -23.02 -28.17
N ILE A 87 5.14 -22.87 -28.70
CA ILE A 87 5.32 -22.37 -30.06
C ILE A 87 4.30 -23.10 -30.94
N ASP A 88 3.37 -22.32 -31.49
CA ASP A 88 2.49 -22.69 -32.58
C ASP A 88 3.38 -22.98 -33.80
N GLU A 89 4.06 -24.13 -33.79
CA GLU A 89 4.78 -24.62 -34.94
C GLU A 89 3.73 -25.01 -35.98
N GLY A 90 3.58 -24.09 -36.93
CA GLY A 90 2.79 -24.21 -38.14
C GLY A 90 2.75 -25.65 -38.65
N GLY A 91 1.51 -26.11 -38.87
CA GLY A 91 1.26 -27.43 -39.43
C GLY A 91 2.09 -27.69 -40.67
N PRO A 92 2.52 -28.95 -40.90
CA PRO A 92 3.29 -29.28 -42.07
C PRO A 92 2.43 -29.08 -43.33
N ALA A 93 2.87 -28.16 -44.17
CA ALA A 93 2.46 -28.06 -45.55
C ALA A 93 3.06 -29.23 -46.35
N ALA A 94 2.16 -30.05 -46.92
CA ALA A 94 2.29 -30.81 -48.18
C ALA A 94 3.26 -32.01 -48.18
N PRO A 95 3.20 -32.94 -49.17
CA PRO A 95 2.63 -32.85 -50.52
C PRO A 95 1.15 -33.27 -50.68
#